data_AF-A0A238TBQ9-F1
#
_entry.id   AF-A0A238TBQ9-F1
#
_cell.length_a   1.000
_cell.length_b   1.000
_cell.length_c   1.000
_cell.angle_alpha   90.00
_cell.angle_beta   90.00
_cell.angle_gamma   90.00
#
_symmetry.space_group_name_H-M   'P 1'
#
loop_
_entity.id
_entity.type
_entity.pdbx_description
1 polymer ?
#
loop_
_entity_poly.entity_id
_entity_poly.type
_entity_poly.pdbx_seq_one_letter_code
_entity_poly.pdbx_strand_id
1 'polypeptide(L)'
;MEEKRPVGRPTTLTQEHFEGAEWYLKGGFKERDEVVPSIAGLACFLGVARQQVQSWGEQNKEFKAALDAIKSAQEVLLINKGLQGDFNPAIAKLMLFNHGYSDKVESAVSGSMEMKRNVADLSDEELAAELARYGIKQP
;
A
#
# COMPACT_ATOMS: atom_id res chain seq x y z
N MET A 1 -22.15 -43.54 -15.44
CA MET A 1 -22.64 -42.86 -14.22
C MET A 1 -22.06 -41.46 -14.27
N GLU A 2 -22.90 -40.46 -14.43
CA GLU A 2 -22.47 -39.07 -14.61
C GLU A 2 -22.36 -38.43 -13.23
N GLU A 3 -21.13 -38.24 -12.78
CA GLU A 3 -20.83 -37.68 -11.46
C GLU A 3 -21.13 -36.18 -11.51
N LYS A 4 -22.27 -35.78 -10.92
CA LYS A 4 -22.65 -34.37 -10.77
C LYS A 4 -21.56 -33.66 -9.96
N ARG A 5 -20.74 -32.86 -10.63
CA ARG A 5 -19.84 -31.91 -9.98
C ARG A 5 -20.69 -30.98 -9.10
N PRO A 6 -20.37 -30.80 -7.81
CA PRO A 6 -21.14 -29.92 -6.94
C PRO A 6 -21.19 -28.51 -7.57
N VAL A 7 -22.40 -28.00 -7.76
CA VAL A 7 -22.64 -26.68 -8.35
C VAL A 7 -22.39 -25.64 -7.26
N GLY A 8 -21.14 -25.23 -7.13
CA GLY A 8 -20.66 -24.22 -6.20
C GLY A 8 -19.14 -24.30 -6.11
N ARG A 9 -18.42 -23.17 -6.18
CA ARG A 9 -16.97 -23.15 -5.97
C ARG A 9 -16.69 -23.81 -4.61
N PRO A 10 -15.90 -24.90 -4.54
CA PRO A 10 -15.55 -25.53 -3.28
C PRO A 10 -14.94 -24.49 -2.33
N THR A 11 -15.63 -24.18 -1.24
CA THR A 11 -15.26 -23.16 -0.26
C THR A 11 -14.42 -23.73 0.88
N THR A 12 -14.34 -25.06 0.97
CA THR A 12 -13.61 -25.77 2.02
C THR A 12 -12.12 -25.78 1.71
N LEU A 13 -11.30 -25.41 2.69
CA LEU A 13 -9.85 -25.57 2.64
C LEU A 13 -9.52 -27.07 2.67
N THR A 14 -8.75 -27.55 1.71
CA THR A 14 -8.36 -28.96 1.55
C THR A 14 -6.84 -29.10 1.51
N GLN A 15 -6.33 -30.33 1.64
CA GLN A 15 -4.90 -30.63 1.56
C GLN A 15 -4.25 -30.14 0.26
N GLU A 16 -4.95 -30.24 -0.87
CA GLU A 16 -4.48 -29.74 -2.18
C GLU A 16 -4.16 -28.24 -2.15
N HIS A 17 -4.88 -27.45 -1.36
CA HIS A 17 -4.60 -26.02 -1.23
C HIS A 17 -3.30 -25.75 -0.45
N PHE A 18 -2.98 -26.58 0.55
CA PHE A 18 -1.71 -26.49 1.28
C PHE A 18 -0.54 -26.85 0.37
N GLU A 19 -0.64 -27.98 -0.32
CA GLU A 19 0.37 -28.43 -1.27
C GLU A 19 0.55 -27.42 -2.40
N GLY A 20 -0.55 -26.85 -2.89
CA GLY A 20 -0.53 -25.80 -3.90
C GLY A 20 0.16 -24.51 -3.41
N ALA A 21 -0.11 -24.08 -2.18
CA ALA A 21 0.56 -22.93 -1.58
C ALA A 21 2.06 -23.18 -1.36
N GLU A 22 2.42 -24.38 -0.91
CA GLU A 22 3.81 -24.78 -0.72
C GLU A 22 4.57 -24.86 -2.04
N TRP A 23 4.01 -25.51 -3.06
CA TRP A 23 4.59 -25.55 -4.40
C TRP A 23 4.76 -24.14 -4.98
N TYR A 24 3.73 -23.30 -4.86
CA TYR A 24 3.77 -21.92 -5.33
C TYR A 24 4.91 -21.15 -4.64
N LEU A 25 5.06 -21.29 -3.32
CA LEU A 25 6.16 -20.68 -2.54
C LEU A 25 7.55 -21.18 -2.97
N LYS A 26 7.71 -22.48 -3.22
CA LYS A 26 9.00 -23.11 -3.58
C LYS A 26 9.54 -22.76 -4.97
N GLY A 27 8.81 -21.96 -5.74
CA GLY A 27 9.23 -21.51 -7.06
C GLY A 27 8.17 -21.69 -8.13
N GLY A 28 7.04 -22.32 -7.82
CA GLY A 28 5.94 -22.53 -8.76
C GLY A 28 5.38 -21.24 -9.36
N PHE A 29 5.47 -20.11 -8.66
CA PHE A 29 5.14 -18.80 -9.25
C PHE A 29 6.01 -18.46 -10.48
N LYS A 30 7.29 -18.82 -10.47
CA LYS A 30 8.21 -18.60 -11.61
C LYS A 30 7.90 -19.51 -12.78
N GLU A 31 7.48 -20.74 -12.50
CA GLU A 31 7.02 -21.68 -13.53
C GLU A 31 5.75 -21.19 -14.24
N ARG A 32 5.05 -20.22 -13.63
CA ARG A 32 3.88 -19.53 -14.18
C ARG A 32 4.22 -18.17 -14.79
N ASP A 33 5.50 -17.92 -15.07
CA ASP A 33 6.03 -16.66 -15.59
C ASP A 33 5.78 -15.44 -14.68
N GLU A 34 5.48 -15.68 -13.40
CA GLU A 34 5.34 -14.61 -12.41
C GLU A 34 6.73 -14.23 -11.88
N VAL A 35 7.05 -12.94 -11.89
CA VAL A 35 8.37 -12.45 -11.44
C VAL A 35 8.45 -12.26 -9.93
N VAL A 36 7.30 -12.17 -9.25
CA VAL A 36 7.17 -11.97 -7.81
C VAL A 36 5.96 -12.77 -7.31
N PRO A 37 6.09 -13.57 -6.23
CA PRO A 37 4.96 -14.32 -5.70
C PRO A 37 3.95 -13.35 -5.08
N SER A 38 2.65 -13.67 -5.14
CA SER A 38 1.62 -12.82 -4.54
C SER A 38 0.38 -13.61 -4.12
N ILE A 39 -0.40 -13.07 -3.19
CA ILE A 39 -1.70 -13.67 -2.81
C ILE A 39 -2.66 -13.73 -4.00
N ALA A 40 -2.58 -12.75 -4.92
CA ALA A 40 -3.37 -12.75 -6.14
C ALA A 40 -2.93 -13.88 -7.09
N GLY A 41 -1.63 -14.07 -7.30
CA GLY A 41 -1.08 -15.15 -8.12
C GLY A 41 -1.42 -16.53 -7.54
N LEU A 42 -1.28 -16.71 -6.23
CA LEU A 42 -1.72 -17.92 -5.53
C LEU A 42 -3.22 -18.19 -5.74
N ALA A 43 -4.07 -17.17 -5.58
CA ALA A 43 -5.51 -17.33 -5.78
C ALA A 43 -5.86 -17.73 -7.23
N CYS A 44 -5.20 -17.11 -8.21
CA CYS A 44 -5.32 -17.47 -9.62
C CYS A 44 -4.88 -18.91 -9.88
N PHE A 45 -3.76 -19.34 -9.28
CA PHE A 45 -3.25 -20.71 -9.40
C PHE A 45 -4.22 -21.73 -8.80
N LEU A 46 -4.73 -21.48 -7.59
CA LEU A 46 -5.68 -22.36 -6.90
C LEU A 46 -7.10 -22.31 -7.49
N GLY A 47 -7.38 -21.42 -8.45
CA GLY A 47 -8.71 -21.28 -9.04
C GLY A 47 -9.76 -20.70 -8.08
N VAL A 48 -9.35 -19.96 -7.05
CA VAL A 48 -10.22 -19.40 -6.01
C VAL A 48 -10.20 -17.87 -5.98
N ALA A 49 -11.12 -17.26 -5.23
CA ALA A 49 -11.13 -15.82 -5.06
C ALA A 49 -10.01 -15.42 -4.10
N ARG A 50 -9.38 -14.26 -4.33
CA ARG A 50 -8.37 -13.71 -3.41
C ARG A 50 -8.90 -13.59 -1.97
N GLN A 51 -10.15 -13.19 -1.80
CA GLN A 51 -10.81 -13.10 -0.50
C GLN A 51 -10.94 -14.46 0.19
N GLN A 52 -11.15 -15.53 -0.58
CA GLN A 52 -11.24 -16.89 -0.04
C GLN A 52 -9.89 -17.31 0.57
N VAL A 53 -8.79 -17.06 -0.13
CA VAL A 53 -7.43 -17.35 0.36
C VAL A 53 -7.17 -16.62 1.67
N GLN A 54 -7.54 -15.33 1.75
CA GLN A 54 -7.39 -14.55 2.99
C GLN A 54 -8.26 -15.09 4.12
N SER A 55 -9.54 -15.39 3.85
CA SER A 55 -10.46 -15.98 4.81
C SER A 55 -9.95 -17.32 5.36
N TRP A 56 -9.30 -18.14 4.53
CA TRP A 56 -8.67 -19.38 4.99
C TRP A 56 -7.47 -19.12 5.91
N GLY A 57 -6.67 -18.09 5.64
CA GLY A 57 -5.59 -17.67 6.55
C GLY A 57 -6.09 -17.12 7.89
N GLU A 58 -7.30 -16.55 7.94
CA GLU A 58 -7.91 -16.14 9.21
C GLU A 58 -8.38 -17.33 10.04
N GLN A 59 -8.85 -18.40 9.38
CA GLN A 59 -9.44 -19.57 10.02
C GLN A 59 -8.43 -20.68 10.33
N ASN A 60 -7.33 -20.77 9.58
CA ASN A 60 -6.33 -21.82 9.72
C ASN A 60 -4.91 -21.24 9.84
N LYS A 61 -4.27 -21.48 10.98
CA LYS A 61 -2.94 -20.95 11.32
C LYS A 61 -1.82 -21.46 10.42
N GLU A 62 -1.90 -22.71 9.98
CA GLU A 62 -0.88 -23.31 9.11
C GLU A 62 -0.96 -22.70 7.71
N PHE A 63 -2.17 -22.57 7.18
CA PHE A 63 -2.37 -21.89 5.89
C PHE A 63 -1.96 -20.43 5.97
N LYS A 64 -2.27 -19.75 7.09
CA LYS A 64 -1.77 -18.40 7.37
C LYS A 64 -0.25 -18.32 7.29
N ALA A 65 0.46 -19.26 7.92
CA ALA A 65 1.92 -19.30 7.90
C ALA A 65 2.46 -19.43 6.46
N ALA A 66 1.80 -20.21 5.59
CA ALA A 66 2.15 -20.28 4.18
C ALA A 66 1.95 -18.94 3.45
N LEU A 67 0.84 -18.23 3.71
CA LEU A 67 0.59 -16.90 3.13
C LEU A 67 1.59 -15.86 3.60
N ASP A 68 1.96 -15.89 4.88
CA ASP A 68 2.96 -15.00 5.46
C ASP A 68 4.35 -15.30 4.87
N ALA A 69 4.70 -16.58 4.68
CA ALA A 69 5.94 -16.96 3.99
C ALA A 69 5.99 -16.47 2.53
N ILE A 70 4.86 -16.53 1.80
CA ILE A 70 4.74 -15.96 0.45
C ILE A 70 4.99 -14.45 0.45
N LYS A 71 4.44 -13.72 1.44
CA LYS A 71 4.68 -12.27 1.58
C LYS A 71 6.14 -11.97 1.89
N SER A 72 6.77 -12.73 2.80
CA SER A 72 8.20 -12.55 3.10
C SER A 72 9.08 -12.82 1.87
N ALA A 73 8.77 -13.86 1.09
CA ALA A 73 9.48 -14.14 -0.16
C ALA A 73 9.30 -13.01 -1.19
N GLN A 74 8.09 -12.45 -1.29
CA GLN A 74 7.82 -11.28 -2.11
C GLN A 74 8.66 -10.07 -1.67
N GLU A 75 8.70 -9.77 -0.36
CA GLU A 75 9.46 -8.64 0.18
C GLU A 75 10.95 -8.77 -0.15
N VAL A 76 11.55 -9.93 0.11
CA VAL A 76 12.97 -10.21 -0.18
C VAL A 76 13.27 -10.05 -1.67
N LEU A 77 12.40 -10.54 -2.56
CA LEU A 77 12.58 -10.38 -4.00
C LEU A 77 12.51 -8.92 -4.42
N LEU A 78 11.53 -8.15 -3.92
CA LEU A 78 11.36 -6.74 -4.24
C LEU A 78 12.57 -5.90 -3.83
N ILE A 79 13.11 -6.14 -2.63
CA ILE A 79 14.31 -5.44 -2.14
C ILE A 79 15.50 -5.77 -3.04
N ASN A 80 15.81 -7.06 -3.20
CA ASN A 80 17.01 -7.48 -3.94
C ASN A 80 16.95 -7.04 -5.42
N LYS A 81 15.82 -7.26 -6.08
CA LYS A 81 15.66 -6.94 -7.50
C LYS A 81 15.46 -5.46 -7.76
N GLY A 82 14.87 -4.72 -6.82
CA GLY A 82 14.86 -3.26 -6.83
C GLY A 82 16.28 -2.68 -6.74
N LEU A 83 17.12 -3.20 -5.83
CA LEU A 83 18.52 -2.77 -5.68
C LEU A 83 19.40 -3.15 -6.86
N GLN A 84 19.13 -4.28 -7.52
CA GLN A 84 19.84 -4.72 -8.73
C GLN A 84 19.45 -3.93 -9.98
N GLY A 85 18.33 -3.19 -9.94
CA GLY A 85 17.78 -2.49 -11.10
C GLY A 85 16.95 -3.37 -12.04
N ASP A 86 16.70 -4.63 -11.67
CA ASP A 86 15.89 -5.58 -12.44
C ASP A 86 14.40 -5.22 -12.39
N PHE A 87 13.95 -4.59 -11.30
CA PHE A 87 12.56 -4.17 -11.12
C PHE A 87 12.40 -2.68 -11.33
N ASN A 88 11.24 -2.29 -11.88
CA ASN A 88 10.84 -0.89 -11.93
C ASN A 88 10.76 -0.32 -10.50
N PRO A 89 11.54 0.73 -10.15
CA PRO A 89 11.61 1.23 -8.78
C PRO A 89 10.27 1.73 -8.23
N ALA A 90 9.42 2.34 -9.06
CA ALA A 90 8.12 2.85 -8.64
C ALA A 90 7.16 1.72 -8.27
N ILE A 91 7.16 0.63 -9.06
CA ILE A 91 6.34 -0.55 -8.78
C ILE A 91 6.86 -1.28 -7.54
N ALA A 92 8.17 -1.50 -7.44
CA ALA A 92 8.78 -2.15 -6.28
C ALA A 92 8.46 -1.40 -4.99
N LYS A 93 8.59 -0.08 -4.99
CA LYS A 93 8.24 0.80 -3.87
C LYS A 93 6.77 0.73 -3.49
N LEU A 94 5.86 0.77 -4.46
CA LEU A 94 4.42 0.62 -4.21
C LEU A 94 4.11 -0.72 -3.53
N MET A 95 4.78 -1.80 -3.95
CA MET A 95 4.59 -3.11 -3.33
C MET A 95 5.21 -3.17 -1.93
N LEU A 96 6.39 -2.58 -1.72
CA LEU A 96 7.04 -2.48 -0.40
C LEU A 96 6.22 -1.67 0.59
N PHE A 97 5.42 -0.70 0.15
CA PHE A 97 4.47 -0.02 1.02
C PHE A 97 3.49 -0.99 1.71
N ASN A 98 3.06 -2.04 1.01
CA ASN A 98 2.20 -3.08 1.59
C ASN A 98 2.93 -3.97 2.64
N HIS A 99 4.26 -3.90 2.69
CA HIS A 99 5.11 -4.57 3.69
C HIS A 99 5.53 -3.63 4.82
N GLY A 100 4.95 -2.42 4.90
CA GLY A 100 5.17 -1.48 5.99
C GLY A 100 6.32 -0.49 5.75
N TYR A 101 6.94 -0.49 4.57
CA TYR A 101 7.89 0.56 4.21
C TYR A 101 7.15 1.86 3.90
N SER A 102 7.74 2.98 4.29
CA SER A 102 7.18 4.30 4.00
C SER A 102 8.30 5.29 3.69
N ASP A 103 8.03 6.23 2.80
CA ASP A 103 8.89 7.42 2.72
C ASP A 103 8.61 8.35 3.87
N LYS A 104 9.67 8.95 4.40
CA LYS A 104 9.56 10.12 5.26
C LYS A 104 10.00 11.35 4.47
N VAL A 105 9.09 12.31 4.31
CA VAL A 105 9.40 13.61 3.73
C VAL A 105 9.38 14.64 4.85
N GLU A 106 10.51 15.26 5.13
CA GLU A 106 10.59 16.43 6.00
C GLU A 106 10.52 17.68 5.12
N SER A 107 9.56 18.56 5.39
CA SER A 107 9.39 19.83 4.69
C SER A 107 9.39 20.96 5.69
N ALA A 108 10.32 21.90 5.53
CA ALA A 108 10.32 23.14 6.29
C ALA A 108 9.19 24.03 5.78
N VAL A 109 8.17 24.25 6.62
CA VAL A 109 7.12 25.23 6.33
C VAL A 109 7.63 26.61 6.75
N SER A 110 8.31 27.30 5.84
CA SER A 110 8.67 28.71 6.00
C SER A 110 7.65 29.57 5.26
N GLY A 111 6.48 29.76 5.86
CA GLY A 111 5.51 30.76 5.39
C GLY A 111 5.68 32.04 6.20
N SER A 112 5.77 33.20 5.54
CA SER A 112 5.55 34.48 6.22
C SER A 112 4.08 34.57 6.61
N MET A 113 3.77 34.51 7.90
CA MET A 113 2.44 34.86 8.38
C MET A 113 2.24 36.36 8.16
N GLU A 114 1.51 36.74 7.11
CA GLU A 114 0.91 38.07 7.06
C GLU A 114 -0.17 38.13 8.13
N MET A 115 0.18 38.70 9.27
CA MET A 115 -0.80 39.02 10.31
C MET A 115 -1.70 40.13 9.74
N LYS A 116 -2.91 39.78 9.32
CA LYS A 116 -3.95 40.78 9.05
C LYS A 116 -4.31 41.43 10.39
N ARG A 117 -3.64 42.52 10.74
CA ARG A 117 -4.00 43.36 11.90
C ARG A 117 -5.31 44.07 11.58
N ASN A 118 -6.24 44.11 12.52
CA ASN A 118 -7.43 44.94 12.34
C ASN A 118 -7.01 46.40 12.48
N VAL A 119 -7.69 47.29 11.76
CA VAL A 119 -7.48 48.74 11.85
C VAL A 119 -7.70 49.24 13.29
N ALA A 120 -8.56 48.57 14.06
CA ALA A 120 -8.82 48.86 15.47
C ALA A 120 -7.62 48.56 16.40
N ASP A 121 -6.65 47.78 15.92
CA ASP A 121 -5.45 47.40 16.68
C ASP A 121 -4.24 48.28 16.31
N LEU A 122 -4.41 49.24 15.38
CA LEU A 122 -3.38 50.20 15.02
C LEU A 122 -3.33 51.31 16.08
N SER A 123 -2.13 51.72 16.47
CA SER A 123 -1.97 52.97 17.23
C SER A 123 -2.42 54.17 16.39
N ASP A 124 -2.75 55.29 17.05
CA ASP A 124 -3.18 56.52 16.37
C ASP A 124 -2.16 57.00 15.32
N GLU A 125 -0.86 56.80 15.59
CA GLU A 125 0.24 57.15 14.69
C GLU A 125 0.30 56.23 13.46
N GLU A 126 0.12 54.92 13.66
CA GLU A 126 0.05 53.95 12.56
C GLU A 126 -1.21 54.14 11.70
N LEU A 127 -2.34 54.47 12.33
CA LEU A 127 -3.59 54.77 11.65
C LEU A 127 -3.48 56.04 10.80
N ALA A 128 -2.87 57.10 11.34
CA ALA A 128 -2.61 58.33 10.60
C ALA A 128 -1.67 58.10 9.40
N ALA A 129 -0.62 57.29 9.58
CA ALA A 129 0.29 56.94 8.50
C ALA A 129 -0.40 56.12 7.38
N GLU A 130 -1.30 55.21 7.75
CA GLU A 130 -2.06 54.42 6.77
C GLU A 130 -3.10 55.28 6.03
N LEU A 131 -3.85 56.13 6.73
CA LEU A 131 -4.82 57.05 6.12
C LEU A 131 -4.16 58.07 5.18
N ALA A 132 -2.94 58.52 5.52
CA ALA A 132 -2.15 59.40 4.67
C ALA A 132 -1.75 58.73 3.34
N ARG A 133 -1.52 57.41 3.32
CA ARG A 133 -1.26 56.67 2.07
C ARG A 133 -2.47 56.65 1.13
N TYR A 134 -3.68 56.72 1.69
CA TYR A 134 -4.93 56.82 0.92
C TYR A 134 -5.38 58.27 0.68
N GLY A 135 -4.58 59.27 1.07
CA GLY A 135 -4.88 60.69 0.85
C GLY A 135 -6.01 61.24 1.71
N ILE A 136 -6.40 60.53 2.78
CA ILE A 136 -7.47 60.95 3.70
C ILE A 136 -6.82 61.78 4.81
N LYS A 137 -7.13 63.08 4.89
CA LYS A 137 -6.71 63.93 6.02
C LYS A 137 -7.71 63.75 7.16
N GLN A 138 -7.21 63.46 8.37
CA GLN A 138 -8.05 63.49 9.56
C GLN A 138 -8.56 64.93 9.80
N PRO A 139 -9.82 65.10 10.27
CA PRO A 139 -10.41 66.40 10.55
C PRO A 139 -9.72 67.13 11.69
#